data_AF-A0A7S0AGV2-F1
#
_entry.id   AF-A0A7S0AGV2-F1
#
_cell.length_a   1.000
_cell.length_b   1.000
_cell.length_c   1.000
_cell.angle_alpha   90.00
_cell.angle_beta   90.00
_cell.angle_gamma   90.00
#
_symmetry.space_group_name_H-M   'P 1'
#
loop_
_entity.id
_entity.type
_entity.pdbx_description
1 polymer ?
#
loop_
_entity_poly.entity_id
_entity_poly.type
_entity_poly.pdbx_seq_one_letter_code
_entity_poly.pdbx_strand_id
1 'polypeptide(L)'
;EDAAAQSAAEAGSFDDDMEDIKDDIAKSTPSFFDGLIKKPDEAHKKNQIKTWGLLTLLCFVIPPIAQQVGFVNWIFAGTQIMNRGVDDSDRFEGESMTKNKAKTKSMFIAFSIWLATKIVFGFLASFFPSLQTAKMAPAVETTIINFALGTATCYISTYKP
;
A
#
# COMPACT_ATOMS: atom_id res chain seq x y z
N GLU A 1 17.59 42.12 -6.04
CA GLU A 1 17.69 41.18 -4.91
C GLU A 1 16.31 40.65 -4.46
N ASP A 2 15.21 40.81 -5.22
CA ASP A 2 13.86 40.48 -4.72
C ASP A 2 13.32 39.07 -5.02
N ALA A 3 13.84 38.36 -6.02
CA ALA A 3 13.30 37.04 -6.40
C ALA A 3 13.62 35.94 -5.36
N ALA A 4 14.79 36.01 -4.72
CA ALA A 4 15.21 35.03 -3.72
C ALA A 4 14.45 35.20 -2.40
N ALA A 5 14.07 36.43 -2.04
CA ALA A 5 13.29 36.72 -0.84
C ALA A 5 11.81 36.28 -0.99
N GLN A 6 11.22 36.43 -2.19
CA GLN A 6 9.88 35.93 -2.47
C GLN A 6 9.81 34.39 -2.51
N SER A 7 10.78 33.71 -3.15
CA SER A 7 10.81 32.24 -3.13
C SER A 7 11.05 31.66 -1.73
N ALA A 8 11.80 32.33 -0.87
CA ALA A 8 11.97 31.90 0.52
C ALA A 8 10.69 32.10 1.35
N ALA A 9 9.92 33.15 1.08
CA ALA A 9 8.64 33.41 1.75
C ALA A 9 7.54 32.43 1.29
N GLU A 10 7.45 32.12 -0.01
CA GLU A 10 6.48 31.15 -0.56
C GLU A 10 6.81 29.70 -0.15
N ALA A 11 8.09 29.35 -0.01
CA ALA A 11 8.51 28.05 0.51
C ALA A 11 8.16 27.88 2.00
N GLY A 12 8.29 28.94 2.80
CA GLY A 12 7.89 28.94 4.21
C GLY A 12 6.38 28.77 4.41
N SER A 13 5.57 29.45 3.60
CA SER A 13 4.10 29.27 3.66
C SER A 13 3.64 27.88 3.21
N PHE A 14 4.35 27.26 2.26
CA PHE A 14 3.99 25.93 1.77
C PHE A 14 4.34 24.83 2.79
N ASP A 15 5.42 25.00 3.56
CA ASP A 15 5.78 24.07 4.64
C ASP A 15 4.85 24.23 5.85
N ASP A 16 4.48 25.46 6.25
CA ASP A 16 3.50 25.71 7.31
C ASP A 16 2.11 25.17 6.95
N ASP A 17 1.62 25.42 5.74
CA ASP A 17 0.35 24.86 5.25
C ASP A 17 0.39 23.31 5.21
N MET A 18 1.56 22.71 4.96
CA MET A 18 1.73 21.26 4.97
C MET A 18 1.81 20.69 6.39
N GLU A 19 2.30 21.43 7.38
CA GLU A 19 2.27 21.06 8.80
C GLU A 19 0.86 21.14 9.37
N ASP A 20 0.10 22.18 9.05
CA ASP A 20 -1.30 22.32 9.45
C ASP A 20 -2.18 21.21 8.85
N ILE A 21 -1.96 20.83 7.57
CA ILE A 21 -2.65 19.70 6.95
C ILE A 21 -2.28 18.36 7.63
N LYS A 22 -1.02 18.18 8.06
CA LYS A 22 -0.62 16.95 8.78
C LYS A 22 -1.30 16.86 10.14
N ASP A 23 -1.42 17.97 10.86
CA ASP A 23 -2.06 18.04 12.17
C ASP A 23 -3.59 17.88 12.10
N ASP A 24 -4.23 18.41 11.08
CA ASP A 24 -5.67 18.24 10.86
C ASP A 24 -6.03 16.83 10.36
N ILE A 25 -5.18 16.19 9.56
CA ILE A 25 -5.30 14.77 9.22
C ILE A 25 -5.10 13.92 10.49
N ALA A 26 -4.11 14.25 11.34
CA ALA A 26 -3.86 13.52 12.58
C ALA A 26 -5.05 13.58 13.57
N LYS A 27 -5.75 14.72 13.66
CA LYS A 27 -6.96 14.86 14.51
C LYS A 27 -8.20 14.14 13.97
N SER A 28 -8.29 13.95 12.66
CA SER A 28 -9.47 13.38 11.99
C SER A 28 -9.34 11.90 11.63
N THR A 29 -8.15 11.32 11.75
CA THR A 29 -7.97 9.89 11.50
C THR A 29 -8.42 9.07 12.73
N PRO A 30 -9.35 8.10 12.59
CA PRO A 30 -9.75 7.25 13.71
C PRO A 30 -8.52 6.64 14.40
N SER A 31 -8.53 6.51 15.74
CA SER A 31 -7.42 5.95 16.55
C SER A 31 -6.89 4.58 16.11
N PHE A 32 -7.62 3.90 15.21
CA PHE A 32 -7.19 2.70 14.51
C PHE A 32 -5.99 2.92 13.55
N PHE A 33 -5.89 4.09 12.92
CA PHE A 33 -4.86 4.46 11.94
C PHE A 33 -3.67 5.21 12.54
N ASP A 34 -3.74 5.54 13.81
CA ASP A 34 -2.71 6.31 14.49
C ASP A 34 -1.42 5.46 14.62
N GLY A 35 -0.30 5.96 14.07
CA GLY A 35 0.97 5.25 13.96
C GLY A 35 1.05 4.18 12.86
N LEU A 36 0.04 4.09 11.97
CA LEU A 36 -0.04 3.08 10.92
C LEU A 36 0.85 3.40 9.71
N ILE A 37 1.19 4.68 9.50
CA ILE A 37 2.00 5.14 8.38
C ILE A 37 3.46 5.25 8.83
N LYS A 38 4.33 4.45 8.21
CA LYS A 38 5.79 4.54 8.38
C LYS A 38 6.41 4.92 7.04
N LYS A 39 7.20 6.00 7.01
CA LYS A 39 7.93 6.39 5.80
C LYS A 39 8.91 5.27 5.42
N PRO A 40 8.85 4.71 4.19
CA PRO A 40 9.77 3.67 3.77
C PRO A 40 11.16 4.24 3.44
N ASP A 41 12.20 3.50 3.82
CA ASP A 41 13.57 3.73 3.36
C ASP A 41 13.72 3.35 1.87
N GLU A 42 14.79 3.81 1.24
CA GLU A 42 15.02 3.59 -0.20
C GLU A 42 15.25 2.11 -0.55
N ALA A 43 15.88 1.34 0.34
CA ALA A 43 16.14 -0.07 0.13
C ALA A 43 14.84 -0.89 0.12
N HIS A 44 13.94 -0.59 1.05
CA HIS A 44 12.62 -1.17 1.18
C HIS A 44 11.75 -0.81 -0.02
N LYS A 45 11.71 0.47 -0.42
CA LYS A 45 11.02 0.90 -1.65
C LYS A 45 11.49 0.08 -2.85
N LYS A 46 12.81 -0.04 -3.05
CA LYS A 46 13.40 -0.78 -4.17
C LYS A 46 13.05 -2.26 -4.12
N ASN A 47 13.04 -2.88 -2.93
CA ASN A 47 12.64 -4.27 -2.76
C ASN A 47 11.15 -4.47 -3.05
N GLN A 48 10.27 -3.60 -2.57
CA GLN A 48 8.83 -3.67 -2.87
C GLN A 48 8.56 -3.47 -4.36
N ILE A 49 9.20 -2.50 -5.02
CA ILE A 49 9.10 -2.29 -6.47
C ILE A 49 9.54 -3.55 -7.23
N LYS A 50 10.65 -4.19 -6.83
CA LYS A 50 11.10 -5.44 -7.45
C LYS A 50 10.11 -6.58 -7.23
N THR A 51 9.65 -6.79 -6.00
CA THR A 51 8.73 -7.89 -5.65
C THR A 51 7.40 -7.76 -6.37
N TRP A 52 6.75 -6.61 -6.27
CA TRP A 52 5.45 -6.36 -6.89
C TRP A 52 5.55 -6.20 -8.41
N GLY A 53 6.67 -5.64 -8.90
CA GLY A 53 6.97 -5.57 -10.33
C GLY A 53 7.16 -6.95 -10.96
N LEU A 54 7.91 -7.83 -10.31
CA LEU A 54 8.09 -9.22 -10.77
C LEU A 54 6.77 -9.99 -10.73
N LEU A 55 6.01 -9.87 -9.64
CA LEU A 55 4.70 -10.51 -9.51
C LEU A 55 3.74 -10.07 -10.61
N THR A 56 3.75 -8.78 -10.93
CA THR A 56 2.96 -8.20 -12.02
C THR A 56 3.43 -8.71 -13.38
N LEU A 57 4.73 -8.77 -13.64
CA LEU A 57 5.29 -9.28 -14.88
C LEU A 57 4.93 -10.75 -15.11
N LEU A 58 4.98 -11.59 -14.06
CA LEU A 58 4.54 -12.97 -14.12
C LEU A 58 3.06 -13.11 -14.50
N CYS A 59 2.20 -12.19 -14.03
CA CYS A 59 0.79 -12.17 -14.39
C CYS A 59 0.55 -11.81 -15.87
N PHE A 60 1.44 -11.01 -16.48
CA PHE A 60 1.39 -10.72 -17.92
C PHE A 60 1.90 -11.88 -18.78
N VAL A 61 2.96 -12.56 -18.34
CA VAL A 61 3.55 -13.69 -19.07
C VAL A 61 2.65 -14.93 -18.98
N ILE A 62 1.99 -15.13 -17.84
CA ILE A 62 1.13 -16.29 -17.58
C ILE A 62 -0.27 -15.82 -17.14
N PRO A 63 -1.14 -15.47 -18.10
CA PRO A 63 -2.47 -14.93 -17.80
C PRO A 63 -3.35 -15.78 -16.87
N PRO A 64 -3.32 -17.13 -16.92
CA PRO A 64 -4.07 -17.96 -15.97
C PRO A 64 -3.66 -17.77 -14.51
N ILE A 65 -2.38 -17.43 -14.26
CA ILE A 65 -1.87 -17.17 -12.92
C ILE A 65 -2.35 -15.82 -12.41
N ALA A 66 -2.63 -14.86 -13.30
CA ALA A 66 -3.11 -13.53 -12.90
C ALA A 66 -4.41 -13.60 -12.08
N GLN A 67 -5.36 -14.45 -12.45
CA GLN A 67 -6.60 -14.60 -11.67
C GLN A 67 -6.35 -15.13 -10.26
N GLN A 68 -5.46 -16.12 -10.13
CA GLN A 68 -5.13 -16.70 -8.82
C GLN A 68 -4.36 -15.70 -7.96
N VAL A 69 -3.33 -15.05 -8.53
CA VAL A 69 -2.54 -14.02 -7.86
C VAL A 69 -3.43 -12.84 -7.45
N GLY A 70 -4.31 -12.39 -8.34
CA GLY A 70 -5.27 -11.33 -8.06
C GLY A 70 -6.29 -11.68 -6.97
N PHE A 71 -6.43 -12.96 -6.59
CA PHE A 71 -7.28 -13.40 -5.47
C PHE A 71 -6.50 -13.54 -4.15
N VAL A 72 -5.23 -13.92 -4.20
CA VAL A 72 -4.42 -14.22 -2.99
C VAL A 72 -3.40 -13.13 -2.63
N ASN A 73 -3.17 -12.15 -3.49
CA ASN A 73 -2.17 -11.09 -3.28
C ASN A 73 -2.41 -10.24 -2.03
N TRP A 74 -3.65 -10.11 -1.56
CA TRP A 74 -3.97 -9.43 -0.31
C TRP A 74 -3.40 -10.18 0.91
N ILE A 75 -3.32 -11.51 0.89
CA ILE A 75 -2.71 -12.33 1.96
C ILE A 75 -1.20 -12.06 2.00
N PHE A 76 -0.58 -12.02 0.82
CA PHE A 76 0.83 -11.70 0.68
C PHE A 76 1.13 -10.27 1.17
N ALA A 77 0.30 -9.29 0.79
CA ALA A 77 0.41 -7.92 1.29
C ALA A 77 0.21 -7.83 2.80
N GLY A 78 -0.79 -8.52 3.36
CA GLY A 78 -1.07 -8.54 4.80
C GLY A 78 0.09 -9.12 5.61
N THR A 79 0.75 -10.15 5.08
CA THR A 79 1.98 -10.71 5.68
C THR A 79 3.13 -9.71 5.66
N GLN A 80 3.33 -9.00 4.54
CA GLN A 80 4.39 -7.99 4.44
C GLN A 80 4.13 -6.78 5.36
N ILE A 81 2.87 -6.34 5.49
CA ILE A 81 2.49 -5.26 6.41
C ILE A 81 2.69 -5.69 7.87
N MET A 82 2.35 -6.93 8.21
CA MET A 82 2.54 -7.48 9.57
C MET A 82 4.00 -7.49 9.99
N ASN A 83 4.90 -7.94 9.10
CA ASN A 83 6.32 -8.12 9.40
C ASN A 83 7.11 -6.81 9.31
N ARG A 84 6.45 -5.72 8.92
CA ARG A 84 7.10 -4.43 8.75
C ARG A 84 7.29 -3.74 10.09
N GLY A 85 8.55 -3.49 10.44
CA GLY A 85 8.92 -2.84 11.69
C GLY A 85 9.07 -3.80 12.87
N VAL A 86 8.87 -5.11 12.65
CA VAL A 86 9.22 -6.15 13.62
C VAL A 86 10.72 -6.41 13.53
N ASP A 87 11.44 -6.25 14.65
CA ASP A 87 12.86 -6.58 14.75
C ASP A 87 13.08 -8.09 14.59
N ASP A 88 14.26 -8.48 14.08
CA ASP A 88 14.56 -9.89 13.79
C ASP A 88 14.54 -10.78 15.04
N SER A 89 14.78 -10.23 16.23
CA SER A 89 14.62 -10.92 17.52
C SER A 89 13.17 -11.32 17.78
N ASP A 90 12.24 -10.41 17.49
CA ASP A 90 10.83 -10.59 17.75
C ASP A 90 10.19 -11.50 16.71
N ARG A 91 10.83 -11.80 15.57
CA ARG A 91 10.28 -12.72 14.56
C ARG A 91 10.23 -14.17 15.02
N PHE A 92 11.14 -14.57 15.92
CA PHE A 92 11.30 -15.96 16.36
C PHE A 92 10.70 -16.27 17.73
N GLU A 93 10.36 -15.25 18.53
CA GLU A 93 9.56 -15.47 19.74
C GLU A 93 8.14 -15.90 19.36
N GLY A 94 7.52 -16.81 20.10
CA GLY A 94 6.21 -17.42 19.76
C GLY A 94 5.07 -16.41 19.51
N GLU A 95 3.91 -16.92 19.08
CA GLU A 95 2.71 -16.09 18.82
C GLU A 95 2.24 -15.37 20.10
N SER A 96 2.72 -14.15 20.32
CA SER A 96 2.22 -13.27 21.36
C SER A 96 0.86 -12.68 20.98
N MET A 97 0.04 -12.33 21.98
CA MET A 97 -1.25 -11.65 21.78
C MET A 97 -1.11 -10.36 20.94
N THR A 98 0.03 -9.67 21.04
CA THR A 98 0.36 -8.46 20.26
C THR A 98 0.56 -8.80 18.78
N LYS A 99 1.28 -9.89 18.47
CA LYS A 99 1.44 -10.38 17.10
C LYS A 99 0.11 -10.83 16.48
N ASN A 100 -0.75 -11.50 17.24
CA ASN A 100 -2.07 -11.90 16.76
C ASN A 100 -2.97 -10.70 16.45
N LYS A 101 -2.93 -9.64 17.26
CA LYS A 101 -3.63 -8.38 16.95
C LYS A 101 -3.06 -7.68 15.72
N ALA A 102 -1.73 -7.64 15.57
CA ALA A 102 -1.06 -7.06 14.40
C ALA A 102 -1.39 -7.82 13.10
N LYS A 103 -1.38 -9.16 13.15
CA LYS A 103 -1.77 -10.07 12.06
C LYS A 103 -3.21 -9.83 11.61
N THR A 104 -4.16 -9.80 12.54
CA THR A 104 -5.57 -9.55 12.21
C THR A 104 -5.76 -8.16 11.59
N LYS A 105 -5.11 -7.14 12.14
CA LYS A 105 -5.18 -5.77 11.60
C LYS A 105 -4.57 -5.69 10.20
N SER A 106 -3.39 -6.26 9.97
CA SER A 106 -2.70 -6.18 8.68
C SER A 106 -3.46 -6.91 7.58
N MET A 107 -4.03 -8.08 7.91
CA MET A 107 -4.89 -8.83 7.00
C MET A 107 -6.17 -8.07 6.68
N PHE A 108 -6.81 -7.45 7.67
CA PHE A 108 -7.99 -6.63 7.46
C PHE A 108 -7.69 -5.44 6.54
N ILE A 109 -6.61 -4.69 6.79
CA ILE A 109 -6.21 -3.55 5.96
C ILE A 109 -5.91 -3.99 4.53
N ALA A 110 -5.11 -5.05 4.35
CA ALA A 110 -4.78 -5.55 3.02
C ALA A 110 -6.03 -6.02 2.26
N PHE A 111 -6.95 -6.72 2.94
CA PHE A 111 -8.23 -7.13 2.36
C PHE A 111 -9.11 -5.92 2.00
N SER A 112 -9.19 -4.89 2.85
CA SER A 112 -9.95 -3.68 2.56
C SER A 112 -9.41 -2.93 1.34
N ILE A 113 -8.09 -2.81 1.21
CA ILE A 113 -7.46 -2.18 0.04
C ILE A 113 -7.71 -3.01 -1.22
N TRP A 114 -7.58 -4.34 -1.12
CA TRP A 114 -7.90 -5.24 -2.22
C TRP A 114 -9.36 -5.10 -2.68
N LEU A 115 -10.30 -5.13 -1.74
CA LEU A 115 -11.73 -5.03 -2.04
C LEU A 115 -12.09 -3.66 -2.62
N ALA A 116 -11.56 -2.58 -2.05
CA ALA A 116 -11.76 -1.23 -2.58
C ALA A 116 -11.21 -1.12 -4.01
N THR A 117 -10.03 -1.66 -4.27
CA THR A 117 -9.41 -1.65 -5.61
C THR A 117 -10.22 -2.48 -6.60
N LYS A 118 -10.75 -3.64 -6.19
CA LYS A 118 -11.67 -4.47 -7.00
C LYS A 118 -12.93 -3.70 -7.39
N ILE A 119 -13.55 -3.00 -6.44
CA ILE A 119 -14.76 -2.18 -6.70
C ILE A 119 -14.44 -1.06 -7.68
N VAL A 120 -13.34 -0.33 -7.46
CA VAL A 120 -12.88 0.75 -8.35
C VAL A 120 -12.59 0.21 -9.76
N PHE A 121 -11.95 -0.95 -9.88
CA PHE A 121 -11.72 -1.58 -11.18
C PHE A 121 -13.02 -1.98 -11.87
N GLY A 122 -13.98 -2.57 -11.14
CA GLY A 122 -15.29 -2.91 -11.69
C GLY A 122 -16.04 -1.67 -12.23
N PHE A 123 -15.92 -0.55 -11.52
CA PHE A 123 -16.45 0.74 -11.97
C PHE A 123 -15.72 1.22 -13.23
N LEU A 124 -14.38 1.26 -13.24
CA LEU A 124 -13.58 1.65 -14.41
C LEU A 124 -13.85 0.76 -15.64
N ALA A 125 -13.95 -0.55 -15.44
CA ALA A 125 -14.24 -1.51 -16.50
C ALA A 125 -15.63 -1.30 -17.12
N SER A 126 -16.56 -0.71 -16.38
CA SER A 126 -17.88 -0.33 -16.91
C SER A 126 -17.80 0.85 -17.89
N PHE A 127 -16.80 1.73 -17.76
CA PHE A 127 -16.53 2.81 -18.73
C PHE A 127 -15.68 2.35 -19.91
N PHE A 128 -14.93 1.25 -19.75
CA PHE A 128 -14.07 0.70 -20.79
C PHE A 128 -14.39 -0.79 -21.04
N PRO A 129 -15.43 -1.10 -21.82
CA PRO A 129 -15.85 -2.48 -22.08
C PRO A 129 -14.78 -3.35 -22.75
N SER A 130 -13.81 -2.72 -23.43
CA SER A 130 -12.63 -3.38 -23.98
C SER A 130 -11.75 -4.04 -22.91
N LEU A 131 -11.77 -3.53 -21.67
CA LEU A 131 -11.08 -4.12 -20.53
C LEU A 131 -11.77 -5.36 -19.99
N GLN A 132 -13.04 -5.62 -20.33
CA GLN A 132 -13.77 -6.83 -19.89
C GLN A 132 -13.69 -7.96 -20.92
N THR A 133 -13.47 -7.63 -22.20
CA THR A 133 -13.48 -8.56 -23.33
C THR A 133 -12.09 -9.00 -23.78
N ALA A 134 -11.04 -8.28 -23.36
CA ALA A 134 -9.67 -8.63 -23.69
C ALA A 134 -9.19 -9.86 -22.89
N LYS A 135 -8.45 -10.77 -23.54
CA LYS A 135 -7.77 -11.90 -22.87
C LYS A 135 -6.81 -11.47 -21.76
N MET A 136 -6.35 -10.22 -21.82
CA MET A 136 -5.45 -9.60 -20.83
C MET A 136 -6.19 -8.88 -19.70
N ALA A 137 -7.52 -8.86 -19.69
CA ALA A 137 -8.34 -8.27 -18.63
C ALA A 137 -7.88 -8.68 -17.22
N PRO A 138 -7.62 -9.98 -16.94
CA PRO A 138 -7.20 -10.39 -15.61
C PRO A 138 -5.79 -9.90 -15.25
N ALA A 139 -4.89 -9.77 -16.24
CA ALA A 139 -3.54 -9.26 -16.02
C ALA A 139 -3.55 -7.76 -15.72
N VAL A 140 -4.39 -6.98 -16.42
CA VAL A 140 -4.57 -5.54 -16.18
C VAL A 140 -5.18 -5.29 -14.80
N GLU A 141 -6.25 -6.01 -14.46
CA GLU A 141 -6.88 -5.93 -13.15
C GLU A 141 -5.86 -6.24 -12.04
N THR A 142 -5.14 -7.36 -12.17
CA THR A 142 -4.13 -7.79 -11.18
C THR A 142 -2.99 -6.79 -11.05
N THR A 143 -2.62 -6.11 -12.14
CA THR A 143 -1.60 -5.06 -12.12
C THR A 143 -2.03 -3.88 -11.25
N ILE A 144 -3.27 -3.42 -11.41
CA ILE A 144 -3.81 -2.31 -10.62
C ILE A 144 -3.88 -2.69 -9.14
N ILE A 145 -4.33 -3.91 -8.85
CA ILE A 145 -4.38 -4.42 -7.48
C ILE A 145 -2.97 -4.55 -6.88
N ASN A 146 -2.01 -5.10 -7.64
CA ASN A 146 -0.62 -5.21 -7.19
C ASN A 146 0.04 -3.85 -6.96
N PHE A 147 -0.30 -2.84 -7.76
CA PHE A 147 0.19 -1.48 -7.57
C PHE A 147 -0.38 -0.85 -6.28
N ALA A 148 -1.68 -0.98 -6.05
CA ALA A 148 -2.33 -0.47 -4.84
C ALA A 148 -1.79 -1.17 -3.58
N LEU A 149 -1.71 -2.50 -3.60
CA LEU A 149 -1.18 -3.29 -2.49
C LEU A 149 0.33 -3.05 -2.29
N GLY A 150 1.13 -2.95 -3.35
CA GLY A 150 2.57 -2.68 -3.25
C GLY A 150 2.87 -1.28 -2.72
N THR A 151 2.04 -0.30 -3.05
CA THR A 151 2.11 1.02 -2.42
C THR A 151 1.73 0.93 -0.95
N ALA A 152 0.66 0.19 -0.61
CA ALA A 152 0.24 0.00 0.77
C ALA A 152 1.32 -0.70 1.62
N THR A 153 1.95 -1.77 1.12
CA THR A 153 3.06 -2.43 1.83
C THR A 153 4.26 -1.50 2.03
N CYS A 154 4.46 -0.52 1.13
CA CYS A 154 5.49 0.52 1.27
C CYS A 154 5.16 1.59 2.30
N TYR A 155 3.91 1.84 2.71
CA TYR A 155 3.60 2.91 3.67
C TYR A 155 2.96 2.44 4.99
N ILE A 156 2.31 1.27 4.99
CA ILE A 156 1.59 0.78 6.16
C ILE A 156 2.46 -0.16 7.00
N SER A 157 2.50 0.08 8.31
CA SER A 157 3.03 -0.81 9.34
C SER A 157 2.01 -0.95 10.46
N THR A 158 1.67 -2.19 10.82
CA THR A 158 0.75 -2.46 11.94
C THR A 158 1.48 -2.76 13.25
N TYR A 159 2.81 -2.73 13.23
CA TYR A 159 3.65 -2.89 14.41
C TYR A 159 3.95 -1.50 14.96
N LYS A 160 3.42 -1.18 16.14
CA LYS A 160 3.90 -0.04 16.92
C LYS A 160 5.13 -0.53 17.69
N PRO A 161 6.30 0.11 17.54
CA PRO A 161 7.40 -0.10 18.47
C PRO A 161 6.98 0.33 19.89
#